data_AF-A0A068YF06-F1
#
_entry.id   AF-A0A068YF06-F1
#
_cell.length_a   1.000
_cell.length_b   1.000
_cell.length_c   1.000
_cell.angle_alpha   90.00
_cell.angle_beta   90.00
_cell.angle_gamma   90.00
#
_symmetry.space_group_name_H-M   'P 1'
#
loop_
_entity.id
_entity.type
_entity.pdbx_description
1 polymer ?
#
loop_
_entity_poly.entity_id
_entity_poly.type
_entity_poly.pdbx_seq_one_letter_code
_entity_poly.pdbx_strand_id
1 'polypeptide(L)'
;MRLVEWSGKKCTLSLLLLERMEESHLKSIGLNIDALETDLKRSVREEQRHWHENDAKLRAVQQKVATYEEFRSIVEGCELRPLQLKEVEEATKRYAGWSPLLAPVPTSVKIPQPGDLAPLGDFQIVRKLSP
;
A
#
# COMPACT_ATOMS: atom_id res chain seq x y z
N MET A 1 53.26 23.53 32.94
CA MET A 1 52.10 22.96 32.22
C MET A 1 50.95 22.84 33.21
N ARG A 2 49.93 23.71 33.13
CA ARG A 2 48.69 23.55 33.90
C ARG A 2 47.63 23.00 32.94
N LEU A 3 47.22 21.76 33.18
CA LEU A 3 46.05 21.17 32.55
C LEU A 3 44.84 21.93 33.09
N VAL A 4 44.23 22.77 32.25
CA VAL A 4 43.01 23.51 32.62
C VAL A 4 41.87 22.52 32.49
N GLU A 5 41.44 21.92 33.60
CA GLU A 5 40.19 21.16 33.66
C GLU A 5 39.03 22.10 33.34
N TRP A 6 38.41 21.90 32.17
CA TRP A 6 37.19 22.58 31.79
C TRP A 6 35.99 21.88 32.44
N SER A 7 35.34 22.61 33.34
CA SER A 7 34.11 22.21 34.01
C SER A 7 32.98 21.98 33.00
N GLY A 8 32.71 20.72 32.67
CA GLY A 8 31.69 20.26 31.70
C GLY A 8 30.23 20.58 32.03
N LYS A 9 29.95 21.47 33.00
CA LYS A 9 28.58 21.88 33.37
C LYS A 9 28.14 23.20 32.73
N LYS A 10 29.06 24.04 32.25
CA LYS A 10 28.72 25.31 31.59
C LYS A 10 28.48 25.18 30.08
N CYS A 11 29.05 24.16 29.43
CA CYS A 11 28.91 23.93 27.99
C CYS A 11 27.53 23.39 27.56
N THR A 12 26.84 22.65 28.43
CA THR A 12 25.53 22.07 28.09
C THR A 12 24.44 23.14 28.07
N LEU A 13 24.45 24.06 29.04
CA LEU A 13 23.53 25.21 29.06
C LEU A 13 23.78 26.16 27.89
N SER A 14 25.03 26.41 27.50
CA SER A 14 25.34 27.24 26.34
C SER A 14 24.90 26.59 25.02
N LEU A 15 25.02 25.26 24.90
CA LEU A 15 24.53 24.52 23.73
C LEU A 15 22.99 24.57 23.63
N LEU A 16 22.29 24.31 24.74
CA LEU A 16 20.83 24.37 24.78
C LEU A 16 20.29 25.79 24.54
N LEU A 17 21.03 26.82 24.96
CA LEU A 17 20.68 28.22 24.70
C LEU A 17 20.91 28.59 23.23
N LEU A 18 21.98 28.10 22.60
CA LEU A 18 22.24 28.29 21.17
C LEU A 18 21.18 27.60 20.31
N GLU A 19 20.86 26.35 20.61
CA GLU A 19 19.83 25.57 19.92
C GLU A 19 18.45 26.26 20.02
N ARG A 20 18.12 26.77 21.21
CA ARG A 20 16.92 27.60 21.43
C ARG A 20 16.95 28.94 20.68
N MET A 21 18.13 29.53 20.51
CA MET A 21 18.31 30.81 19.80
C MET A 21 18.19 30.63 18.27
N GLU A 22 18.65 29.50 17.74
CA GLU A 22 18.49 29.14 16.32
C GLU A 22 17.03 28.90 15.95
N GLU A 23 16.28 28.15 16.78
CA GLU A 23 14.85 27.93 16.57
C GLU A 23 14.03 29.24 16.60
N SER A 24 14.42 30.19 17.46
CA SER A 24 13.73 31.48 17.57
C SER A 24 14.09 32.45 16.46
N HIS A 25 15.32 32.41 15.95
CA HIS A 25 15.73 33.20 14.79
C HIS A 25 14.95 32.80 13.52
N LEU A 26 14.81 31.50 13.25
CA LEU A 26 14.05 31.01 12.09
C LEU A 26 12.57 31.43 12.15
N LYS A 27 11.95 31.31 13.34
CA LYS A 27 10.59 31.80 13.59
C LYS A 27 10.46 33.32 13.40
N SER A 28 11.49 34.09 13.80
CA SER A 28 11.50 35.55 13.62
C SER A 28 11.59 35.99 12.15
N ILE A 29 12.22 35.19 11.29
CA ILE A 29 12.29 35.42 9.84
C ILE A 29 11.01 34.93 9.13
N GLY A 30 10.05 34.40 9.88
CA GLY A 30 8.78 33.90 9.35
C GLY A 30 8.85 32.48 8.78
N LEU A 31 9.93 31.75 9.05
CA LEU A 31 10.08 30.35 8.62
C LEU A 31 9.68 29.40 9.74
N ASN A 32 8.67 28.59 9.49
CA ASN A 32 8.24 27.52 10.39
C ASN A 32 8.63 26.17 9.78
N ILE A 33 9.64 25.51 10.37
CA ILE A 33 10.15 24.22 9.89
C ILE A 33 9.07 23.14 9.98
N ASP A 34 8.26 23.12 11.04
CA ASP A 34 7.22 22.10 11.25
C ASP A 34 6.12 22.18 10.17
N ALA A 35 5.75 23.41 9.80
CA ALA A 35 4.80 23.66 8.72
C ALA A 35 5.38 23.20 7.37
N LEU A 36 6.64 23.53 7.10
CA LEU A 36 7.33 23.12 5.87
C LEU A 36 7.47 21.60 5.76
N GLU A 37 7.80 20.93 6.87
CA GLU A 37 7.89 19.47 6.91
C GLU A 37 6.52 18.83 6.65
N THR A 38 5.45 19.42 7.20
CA THR A 38 4.07 18.95 6.97
C THR A 38 3.66 19.09 5.51
N ASP A 39 3.94 20.24 4.90
CA ASP A 39 3.63 20.50 3.49
C ASP A 39 4.45 19.58 2.56
N LEU A 40 5.73 19.35 2.87
CA LEU A 40 6.56 18.40 2.15
C LEU A 40 5.98 16.97 2.24
N LYS A 41 5.64 16.53 3.45
CA LYS A 41 5.01 15.22 3.68
C LYS A 41 3.69 15.09 2.94
N ARG A 42 2.90 16.16 2.83
CA ARG A 42 1.65 16.17 2.05
C ARG A 42 1.95 15.98 0.56
N SER A 43 2.84 16.81 0.00
CA SER A 43 3.19 16.78 -1.41
C SER A 43 3.75 15.42 -1.84
N VAL A 44 4.64 14.82 -1.05
CA VAL A 44 5.18 13.48 -1.31
C VAL A 44 4.08 12.42 -1.32
N ARG A 45 3.13 12.47 -0.37
CA ARG A 45 2.03 11.51 -0.33
C ARG A 45 1.09 11.65 -1.53
N GLU A 46 0.80 12.87 -1.95
CA GLU A 46 -0.02 13.13 -3.14
C GLU A 46 0.63 12.56 -4.40
N GLU A 47 1.94 12.76 -4.57
CA GLU A 47 2.67 12.20 -5.71
C GLU A 47 2.69 10.66 -5.69
N GLN A 48 2.96 10.06 -4.53
CA GLN A 48 2.90 8.60 -4.35
C GLN A 48 1.52 8.04 -4.69
N ARG A 49 0.46 8.73 -4.24
CA ARG A 49 -0.93 8.37 -4.54
C ARG A 49 -1.18 8.41 -6.06
N HIS A 50 -0.76 9.47 -6.73
CA HIS A 50 -0.90 9.57 -8.18
C HIS A 50 -0.15 8.48 -8.94
N TRP A 51 1.03 8.07 -8.46
CA TRP A 51 1.75 6.94 -9.04
C TRP A 51 0.98 5.63 -8.91
N HIS A 52 0.43 5.32 -7.74
CA HIS A 52 -0.37 4.10 -7.53
C HIS A 52 -1.65 4.11 -8.36
N GLU A 53 -2.33 5.26 -8.49
CA GLU A 53 -3.50 5.41 -9.35
C GLU A 53 -3.16 5.13 -10.82
N ASN A 54 -2.05 5.68 -11.32
CA ASN A 54 -1.64 5.48 -12.70
C ASN A 54 -1.24 4.03 -12.97
N ASP A 55 -0.52 3.39 -12.04
CA ASP A 55 -0.24 1.96 -12.12
C ASP A 55 -1.54 1.14 -12.16
N ALA A 56 -2.51 1.45 -11.29
CA ALA A 56 -3.80 0.77 -11.28
C ALA A 56 -4.58 0.96 -12.60
N LYS A 57 -4.57 2.16 -13.18
CA LYS A 57 -5.16 2.43 -14.51
C LYS A 57 -4.48 1.58 -15.59
N LEU A 58 -3.15 1.51 -15.60
CA LEU A 58 -2.39 0.70 -16.55
C LEU A 58 -2.71 -0.79 -16.39
N ARG A 59 -2.75 -1.30 -15.15
CA ARG A 59 -3.13 -2.69 -14.84
C ARG A 59 -4.55 -3.01 -15.30
N ALA A 60 -5.52 -2.14 -15.03
CA ALA A 60 -6.91 -2.34 -15.45
C ALA A 60 -7.03 -2.41 -16.99
N VAL A 61 -6.30 -1.55 -17.71
CA VAL A 61 -6.26 -1.58 -19.18
C VAL A 61 -5.59 -2.87 -19.69
N GLN A 62 -4.48 -3.29 -19.07
CA GLN A 62 -3.79 -4.54 -19.42
C GLN A 62 -4.66 -5.77 -19.20
N GLN A 63 -5.47 -5.77 -18.14
CA GLN A 63 -6.44 -6.82 -17.83
C GLN A 63 -7.66 -6.82 -18.76
N LYS A 64 -7.81 -5.80 -19.64
CA LYS A 64 -8.92 -5.65 -20.59
C LYS A 64 -10.29 -5.75 -19.94
N VAL A 65 -10.44 -5.02 -18.84
CA VAL A 65 -11.69 -4.95 -18.06
C VAL A 65 -12.86 -4.54 -18.97
N ALA A 66 -14.00 -5.22 -18.83
CA ALA A 66 -15.12 -5.10 -19.76
C ALA A 66 -16.02 -3.89 -19.49
N THR A 67 -16.09 -3.44 -18.24
CA THR A 67 -16.95 -2.33 -17.81
C THR A 67 -16.19 -1.21 -17.11
N TYR A 68 -16.71 0.00 -17.19
CA TYR A 68 -16.12 1.15 -16.50
C TYR A 68 -16.20 1.03 -14.97
N GLU A 69 -17.25 0.40 -14.44
CA GLU A 69 -17.42 0.20 -12.99
C GLU A 69 -16.31 -0.68 -12.41
N GLU A 70 -15.93 -1.75 -13.12
CA GLU A 70 -14.80 -2.59 -12.73
C GLU A 70 -13.46 -1.83 -12.81
N PHE A 71 -13.28 -1.01 -13.86
CA PHE A 71 -12.09 -0.15 -13.99
C PHE A 71 -12.00 0.84 -12.82
N ARG A 72 -13.11 1.49 -12.49
CA ARG A 72 -13.23 2.43 -11.38
C ARG A 72 -12.90 1.74 -10.05
N SER A 73 -13.46 0.55 -9.81
CA SER A 73 -13.20 -0.23 -8.60
C SER A 73 -11.73 -0.58 -8.42
N ILE A 74 -11.03 -0.95 -9.51
CA ILE A 74 -9.59 -1.24 -9.48
C ILE A 74 -8.77 0.00 -9.14
N VAL A 75 -9.10 1.15 -9.74
CA VAL A 75 -8.38 2.41 -9.51
C VAL A 75 -8.64 2.94 -8.10
N GLU A 76 -9.88 2.86 -7.61
CA GLU A 76 -10.23 3.23 -6.22
C GLU A 76 -9.53 2.35 -5.19
N GLY A 77 -9.34 1.06 -5.50
CA GLY A 77 -8.63 0.10 -4.65
C GLY A 77 -7.10 0.20 -4.68
N CYS A 78 -6.50 1.21 -5.34
CA CYS A 78 -5.04 1.27 -5.53
C CYS A 78 -4.22 1.49 -4.24
N GLU A 79 -4.83 2.07 -3.20
CA GLU A 79 -4.19 2.34 -1.91
C GLU A 79 -4.34 1.17 -0.91
N LEU A 80 -5.07 0.13 -1.29
CA LEU A 80 -5.26 -1.04 -0.43
C LEU A 80 -3.94 -1.80 -0.29
N ARG A 81 -3.48 -1.94 0.95
CA ARG A 81 -2.33 -2.79 1.25
C ARG A 81 -2.76 -4.26 1.19
N PRO A 82 -1.84 -5.18 0.82
CA PRO A 82 -2.09 -6.61 0.96
C PRO A 82 -2.45 -6.97 2.39
N LEU A 83 -3.47 -7.82 2.55
CA LEU A 83 -3.88 -8.36 3.84
C LEU A 83 -2.73 -9.13 4.48
N GLN A 84 -2.53 -8.94 5.77
CA GLN A 84 -1.55 -9.71 6.54
C GLN A 84 -2.08 -11.12 6.84
N LEU A 85 -1.19 -12.10 7.04
CA LEU A 85 -1.61 -13.50 7.29
C LEU A 85 -2.61 -13.63 8.45
N LYS A 86 -2.40 -12.88 9.54
CA LYS A 86 -3.32 -12.85 10.69
C LYS A 86 -4.68 -12.28 10.33
N GLU A 87 -4.71 -11.25 9.49
CA GLU A 87 -5.94 -10.60 9.01
C GLU A 87 -6.69 -11.54 8.06
N VAL A 88 -5.98 -12.29 7.22
CA VAL A 88 -6.55 -13.35 6.38
C VAL A 88 -7.15 -14.47 7.24
N GLU A 89 -6.41 -14.94 8.25
CA GLU A 89 -6.89 -15.97 9.18
C GLU A 89 -8.13 -15.50 9.95
N GLU A 90 -8.20 -14.23 10.33
CA GLU A 90 -9.38 -13.66 10.98
C GLU A 90 -10.56 -13.50 10.02
N ALA A 91 -10.31 -13.00 8.81
CA ALA A 91 -11.33 -12.85 7.77
C ALA A 91 -11.92 -14.21 7.35
N THR A 92 -11.11 -15.26 7.31
CA THR A 92 -11.56 -16.63 6.97
C THR A 92 -12.30 -17.31 8.13
N LYS A 93 -11.94 -17.01 9.38
CA LYS A 93 -12.69 -17.46 10.58
C LYS A 93 -14.08 -16.86 10.64
N ARG A 94 -14.25 -15.62 10.19
CA ARG A 94 -15.56 -14.99 10.00
C ARG A 94 -16.21 -15.55 8.74
N TYR A 95 -16.66 -16.80 8.84
CA TYR A 95 -17.49 -17.55 7.89
C TYR A 95 -17.78 -16.77 6.61
N ALA A 96 -17.06 -17.09 5.53
CA ALA A 96 -17.35 -16.55 4.20
C ALA A 96 -18.71 -17.09 3.75
N GLY A 97 -19.79 -16.41 4.16
CA GLY A 97 -21.19 -16.77 3.88
C GLY A 97 -21.55 -16.75 2.39
N TRP A 98 -20.58 -16.53 1.52
CA TRP A 98 -20.73 -16.62 0.08
C TRP A 98 -20.72 -18.08 -0.44
N SER A 99 -20.31 -19.06 0.37
CA SER A 99 -20.50 -20.49 0.06
C SER A 99 -21.16 -21.24 1.22
N PRO A 100 -22.48 -21.52 1.13
CA PRO A 100 -23.19 -22.29 2.15
C PRO A 100 -22.83 -23.78 2.20
N LEU A 101 -22.02 -24.31 1.27
CA LEU A 101 -21.88 -25.75 1.03
C LEU A 101 -20.50 -26.33 1.34
N LEU A 102 -19.54 -25.54 1.82
CA LEU A 102 -18.25 -26.08 2.28
C LEU A 102 -18.32 -26.43 3.76
N ALA A 103 -19.08 -27.48 4.06
CA ALA A 103 -18.77 -28.29 5.24
C ALA A 103 -17.31 -28.77 5.12
N PRO A 104 -16.53 -28.86 6.22
CA PRO A 104 -15.16 -29.34 6.15
C PRO A 104 -15.18 -30.80 5.66
N VAL A 105 -14.93 -30.98 4.37
CA VAL A 105 -14.82 -32.31 3.77
C VAL A 105 -13.51 -32.91 4.29
N PRO A 106 -13.52 -34.10 4.90
CA PRO A 106 -12.28 -34.74 5.32
C PRO A 106 -11.33 -34.88 4.13
N THR A 107 -10.07 -34.53 4.36
CA THR A 107 -8.96 -34.45 3.40
C THR A 107 -8.60 -35.81 2.80
N SER A 108 -9.47 -36.35 1.95
CA SER A 108 -9.17 -37.49 1.09
C SER A 108 -9.70 -37.22 -0.31
N VAL A 109 -9.31 -36.09 -0.88
CA VAL A 109 -9.49 -35.82 -2.31
C VAL A 109 -8.30 -36.44 -3.03
N LYS A 110 -8.53 -37.59 -3.66
CA LYS A 110 -7.58 -38.19 -4.59
C LYS A 110 -7.54 -37.30 -5.83
N ILE A 111 -6.46 -36.55 -5.99
CA ILE A 111 -6.22 -35.66 -7.15
C ILE A 111 -6.31 -36.52 -8.42
N PRO A 112 -7.22 -36.24 -9.37
CA PRO A 112 -7.28 -36.96 -10.64
C PRO A 112 -5.97 -36.77 -11.39
N GLN A 113 -5.40 -37.88 -11.87
CA GLN A 113 -4.19 -37.85 -12.68
C GLN A 113 -4.55 -37.31 -14.08
N PRO A 114 -3.61 -36.64 -14.77
CA PRO A 114 -3.86 -35.96 -16.06
C PRO A 114 -4.32 -36.86 -17.23
N GLY A 115 -4.59 -38.14 -17.00
CA GLY A 115 -5.12 -39.08 -17.99
C GLY A 115 -6.65 -39.28 -17.95
N ASP A 116 -7.35 -38.76 -16.94
CA ASP A 116 -8.80 -39.02 -16.76
C ASP A 116 -9.72 -37.97 -17.43
N LEU A 117 -9.16 -36.95 -18.08
CA LEU A 117 -9.92 -35.92 -18.78
C LEU A 117 -10.03 -36.27 -20.28
N ALA A 118 -11.26 -36.49 -20.74
CA ALA A 118 -11.56 -36.59 -22.18
C ALA A 118 -10.99 -35.37 -22.93
N PRO A 119 -10.50 -35.52 -24.18
CA PRO A 119 -9.88 -34.43 -24.90
C PRO A 119 -10.86 -33.28 -25.04
N LEU A 120 -10.45 -32.11 -24.55
CA LEU A 120 -11.19 -30.86 -24.58
C LEU A 120 -11.49 -30.54 -26.06
N GLY A 121 -12.73 -30.73 -26.49
CA GLY A 121 -13.15 -30.40 -27.85
C GLY A 121 -12.85 -28.94 -28.15
N ASP A 122 -12.31 -28.69 -29.35
CA ASP A 122 -11.88 -27.38 -29.82
C ASP A 122 -12.99 -26.32 -29.64
N PHE A 123 -12.80 -25.42 -28.68
CA PHE A 123 -13.67 -24.27 -28.48
C PHE A 123 -13.43 -23.26 -29.60
N GLN A 124 -14.23 -23.34 -30.67
CA GLN A 124 -14.21 -22.36 -31.77
C GLN A 124 -14.91 -21.06 -31.32
N ILE A 125 -14.14 -19.99 -31.16
CA ILE A 125 -14.67 -18.63 -30.91
C ILE A 125 -15.21 -18.07 -32.23
N VAL A 126 -16.52 -18.17 -32.44
CA VAL A 126 -17.19 -17.50 -33.57
C VAL A 126 -17.25 -16.00 -33.28
N ARG A 127 -16.36 -15.22 -33.90
CA ARG A 127 -16.51 -13.76 -33.96
C ARG A 127 -17.65 -13.45 -34.92
N LYS A 128 -18.83 -13.10 -34.39
CA LYS A 128 -19.90 -12.49 -35.20
C LYS A 128 -19.43 -11.11 -35.65
N LEU A 129 -19.02 -11.01 -36.91
CA LEU A 129 -19.07 -9.75 -37.64
C LEU A 129 -20.52 -9.54 -38.06
N SER A 130 -21.13 -8.44 -37.61
CA SER A 130 -22.44 -7.96 -38.06
C SER A 130 -22.21 -6.84 -39.08
N PRO A 131 -23.07 -6.71 -40.12
CA PRO A 131 -22.81 -5.93 -41.32
C PRO A 131 -22.78 -4.41 -41.12
#